data_AF-A0A7V2RU59-F1
#
_entry.id   AF-A0A7V2RU59-F1
#
_cell.length_a   1.000
_cell.length_b   1.000
_cell.length_c   1.000
_cell.angle_alpha   90.00
_cell.angle_beta   90.00
_cell.angle_gamma   90.00
#
_symmetry.space_group_name_H-M   'P 1'
#
loop_
_entity.id
_entity.type
_entity.pdbx_description
1 polymer ?
#
loop_
_entity_poly.entity_id
_entity_poly.type
_entity_poly.pdbx_seq_one_letter_code
_entity_poly.pdbx_strand_id
1 'polypeptide(L)'
;MTAFELAALLVVTAAVLGFLNYRFLGLPRTIGLTVMGALASFALVALDRAVPGFRIRALVEGLLGEVDFARTLLDALLSFLLFAGALHVDLTFLLRRG
;
A
#
# COMPACT_ATOMS: atom_id res chain seq x y z
N MET A 1 -7.86 4.25 -15.49
CA MET A 1 -6.43 3.83 -15.55
C MET A 1 -6.39 2.32 -15.54
N THR A 2 -5.38 1.66 -16.11
CA THR A 2 -5.35 0.19 -16.02
C THR A 2 -5.01 -0.24 -14.58
N ALA A 3 -5.49 -1.39 -14.14
CA ALA A 3 -5.18 -1.93 -12.81
C ALA A 3 -3.66 -2.09 -12.59
N PHE A 4 -2.91 -2.34 -13.68
CA PHE A 4 -1.45 -2.44 -13.66
C PHE A 4 -0.77 -1.09 -13.42
N GLU A 5 -1.23 -0.01 -14.07
CA GLU A 5 -0.72 1.35 -13.83
C GLU A 5 -0.95 1.78 -12.38
N LEU A 6 -2.12 1.45 -11.83
CA LEU A 6 -2.44 1.73 -10.44
C LEU A 6 -1.52 0.95 -9.49
N ALA A 7 -1.31 -0.34 -9.74
CA ALA A 7 -0.35 -1.14 -8.97
C ALA A 7 1.08 -0.59 -9.06
N ALA A 8 1.53 -0.21 -10.26
CA ALA A 8 2.85 0.38 -10.47
C ALA A 8 3.01 1.71 -9.71
N LEU A 9 2.02 2.61 -9.81
CA LEU A 9 2.01 3.89 -9.10
C LEU A 9 2.12 3.67 -7.58
N LEU A 10 1.37 2.71 -7.04
CA LEU A 10 1.38 2.41 -5.61
C LEU A 10 2.71 1.80 -5.16
N VAL A 11 3.28 0.86 -5.91
CA VAL A 11 4.58 0.25 -5.59
C VAL A 11 5.68 1.30 -5.64
N VAL A 12 5.71 2.16 -6.66
CA VAL A 12 6.68 3.25 -6.76
C VAL A 12 6.50 4.25 -5.63
N THR A 13 5.26 4.64 -5.31
CA THR A 13 4.99 5.57 -4.20
C THR A 13 5.43 4.97 -2.86
N ALA A 14 5.11 3.70 -2.61
CA ALA A 14 5.55 3.00 -1.40
C ALA A 14 7.07 2.86 -1.33
N ALA A 15 7.74 2.59 -2.44
CA ALA A 15 9.20 2.54 -2.53
C ALA A 15 9.83 3.91 -2.26
N VAL A 16 9.27 4.98 -2.82
CA VAL A 16 9.71 6.36 -2.56
C VAL A 16 9.53 6.71 -1.08
N LEU A 17 8.34 6.49 -0.51
CA LEU A 17 8.10 6.76 0.93
C LEU A 17 9.00 5.90 1.83
N GLY A 18 9.22 4.63 1.48
CA GLY A 18 10.15 3.74 2.18
C GLY A 18 11.60 4.21 2.08
N PHE A 19 12.03 4.68 0.92
CA PHE A 19 13.35 5.27 0.71
C PHE A 19 13.53 6.57 1.50
N LEU A 20 12.55 7.48 1.46
CA LEU A 20 12.56 8.68 2.27
C LEU A 20 12.59 8.35 3.77
N ASN A 21 11.81 7.36 4.21
CA ASN A 21 11.82 6.90 5.60
C ASN A 21 13.21 6.40 6.02
N TYR A 22 13.85 5.58 5.18
CA TYR A 22 15.20 5.09 5.42
C TYR A 22 16.24 6.23 5.44
N ARG A 23 16.12 7.22 4.54
CA ARG A 23 17.12 8.28 4.36
C ARG A 23 17.02 9.43 5.37
N PHE A 24 15.81 9.76 5.84
CA PHE A 24 15.57 10.98 6.66
C PHE A 24 15.11 10.70 8.09
N LEU A 25 14.34 9.62 8.35
CA LEU A 25 13.63 9.44 9.62
C LEU A 25 14.22 8.35 10.52
N GLY A 26 14.85 7.31 9.95
CA GLY A 26 15.45 6.22 10.73
C GLY A 26 14.45 5.39 11.54
N LEU A 27 13.15 5.51 11.26
CA LEU A 27 12.08 4.83 11.99
C LEU A 27 11.99 3.33 11.61
N PRO A 28 11.46 2.48 12.52
CA PRO A 28 11.15 1.08 12.22
C PRO A 28 10.33 0.97 10.92
N ARG A 29 10.78 0.12 9.98
CA ARG A 29 10.33 0.11 8.57
C ARG A 29 8.80 0.14 8.40
N THR A 30 8.07 -0.61 9.21
CA THR A 30 6.60 -0.71 9.14
C THR A 30 5.91 0.57 9.63
N ILE A 31 6.37 1.14 10.75
CA ILE A 31 5.78 2.35 11.34
C ILE A 31 6.06 3.56 10.44
N GLY A 32 7.27 3.64 9.89
CA GLY A 32 7.68 4.74 9.02
C GLY A 32 6.83 4.85 7.76
N LEU A 33 6.52 3.73 7.11
CA LEU A 33 5.70 3.75 5.89
C LEU A 33 4.26 4.18 6.18
N THR A 34 3.65 3.70 7.26
CA THR A 34 2.28 4.07 7.66
C THR A 34 2.18 5.56 8.03
N VAL A 35 3.13 6.08 8.81
CA VAL A 35 3.16 7.51 9.18
C VAL A 35 3.39 8.39 7.96
N MET A 36 4.31 8.01 7.07
CA MET A 36 4.58 8.75 5.84
C MET A 36 3.38 8.73 4.89
N GLY A 37 2.63 7.62 4.81
CA GLY A 37 1.37 7.55 4.08
C GLY A 37 0.30 8.48 4.65
N ALA A 38 0.17 8.54 5.98
CA ALA A 38 -0.74 9.47 6.64
C ALA A 38 -0.36 10.94 6.39
N LEU A 39 0.93 11.27 6.50
CA LEU A 39 1.44 12.61 6.17
C LEU A 39 1.22 12.96 4.70
N ALA A 40 1.42 12.03 3.78
CA ALA A 40 1.14 12.24 2.37
C ALA A 40 -0.36 12.50 2.11
N SER A 41 -1.25 11.79 2.82
CA SER A 41 -2.69 12.05 2.76
C SER A 41 -3.04 13.46 3.27
N PHE A 42 -2.49 13.86 4.42
CA PHE A 42 -2.67 15.23 4.93
C PHE A 42 -2.11 16.28 3.98
N ALA A 43 -0.93 16.04 3.39
CA ALA A 43 -0.32 16.94 2.42
C ALA A 43 -1.17 17.11 1.16
N LEU A 44 -1.76 16.03 0.65
CA LEU A 44 -2.69 16.08 -0.49
C LEU A 44 -3.93 16.94 -0.16
N VAL A 45 -4.53 16.74 1.02
CA VAL A 45 -5.69 17.54 1.45
C VAL A 45 -5.34 19.01 1.67
N ALA A 46 -4.15 19.29 2.22
CA ALA A 46 -3.67 20.66 2.40
C ALA A 46 -3.40 21.34 1.05
N LEU A 47 -2.79 20.62 0.10
CA LEU A 47 -2.48 21.12 -1.24
C LEU A 47 -3.74 21.39 -2.06
N ASP A 48 -4.75 20.52 -1.96
CA ASP A 48 -6.07 20.69 -2.59
C ASP A 48 -6.76 22.00 -2.12
N ARG A 49 -6.60 22.36 -0.84
CA ARG A 49 -7.12 23.63 -0.30
C ARG A 49 -6.26 24.85 -0.62
N ALA A 50 -4.94 24.69 -0.71
CA ALA A 50 -4.02 25.80 -0.92
C ALA A 50 -3.98 26.28 -2.39
N VAL A 51 -4.24 25.40 -3.36
CA VAL A 51 -4.16 25.72 -4.79
C VAL A 51 -5.52 25.55 -5.47
N PRO A 52 -6.36 26.60 -5.54
CA PRO A 52 -7.64 26.54 -6.25
C PRO A 52 -7.38 26.31 -7.75
N GLY A 53 -7.75 25.13 -8.25
CA GLY A 53 -7.57 24.72 -9.65
C GLY A 53 -6.79 23.42 -9.85
N PHE A 54 -6.11 22.91 -8.80
CA PHE A 54 -5.50 21.58 -8.86
C PHE A 54 -6.59 20.51 -8.85
N ARG A 55 -6.73 19.76 -9.94
CA ARG A 55 -7.73 18.67 -10.07
C ARG A 55 -7.29 17.39 -9.34
N ILE A 56 -6.69 17.51 -8.16
CA ILE A 56 -6.26 16.36 -7.33
C ILE A 56 -7.47 15.47 -7.05
N ARG A 57 -8.59 16.09 -6.70
CA ARG A 57 -9.84 15.36 -6.44
C ARG A 57 -10.32 14.53 -7.64
N ALA A 58 -10.28 15.06 -8.86
CA ALA A 58 -10.70 14.31 -10.05
C ALA A 58 -9.71 13.17 -10.40
N LEU A 59 -8.42 13.37 -10.14
CA LEU A 59 -7.41 12.32 -10.28
C LEU A 59 -7.68 11.18 -9.29
N VAL A 60 -7.91 11.53 -8.02
CA VAL A 60 -8.17 10.58 -6.93
C VAL A 60 -9.52 9.86 -7.13
N GLU A 61 -10.58 10.56 -7.53
CA GLU A 61 -11.88 9.97 -7.87
C GLU A 61 -11.77 9.03 -9.08
N GLY A 62 -10.95 9.36 -10.09
CA GLY A 62 -10.65 8.45 -11.20
C GLY A 62 -9.81 7.23 -10.79
N LEU A 63 -8.97 7.34 -9.76
CA LEU A 63 -8.17 6.25 -9.21
C LEU A 63 -8.99 5.31 -8.32
N LEU A 64 -9.89 5.84 -7.49
CA LEU A 64 -10.73 5.05 -6.57
C LEU A 64 -12.08 4.61 -7.18
N GLY A 65 -12.55 5.27 -8.25
CA GLY A 65 -13.89 5.06 -8.78
C GLY A 65 -14.07 3.81 -9.65
N GLU A 66 -13.00 3.24 -10.19
CA GLU A 66 -13.09 2.10 -11.11
C GLU A 66 -12.92 0.72 -10.43
N VAL A 67 -12.30 0.65 -9.24
CA VAL A 67 -11.94 -0.62 -8.57
C VAL A 67 -12.06 -0.47 -7.04
N ASP A 68 -12.68 -1.45 -6.37
CA ASP A 68 -12.55 -1.61 -4.91
C ASP A 68 -11.11 -2.07 -4.59
N PHE A 69 -10.21 -1.10 -4.58
CA PHE A 69 -8.77 -1.30 -4.46
C PHE A 69 -8.42 -1.94 -3.10
N ALA A 70 -9.05 -1.46 -2.03
CA ALA A 70 -8.81 -1.99 -0.68
C ALA A 70 -9.14 -3.48 -0.62
N ARG A 71 -10.33 -3.87 -1.11
CA ARG A 71 -10.72 -5.28 -1.15
C ARG A 71 -9.82 -6.11 -2.05
N THR A 72 -9.54 -5.63 -3.26
CA THR A 72 -8.72 -6.36 -4.23
C THR A 72 -7.29 -6.58 -3.71
N LEU A 73 -6.69 -5.56 -3.08
CA LEU A 73 -5.37 -5.66 -2.49
C LEU A 73 -5.36 -6.60 -1.28
N LEU A 74 -6.35 -6.49 -0.39
CA LEU A 74 -6.45 -7.34 0.79
C LEU A 74 -6.69 -8.80 0.42
N ASP A 75 -7.59 -9.09 -0.52
CA ASP A 75 -7.89 -10.46 -0.98
C ASP A 75 -6.65 -11.09 -1.64
N ALA A 76 -5.91 -10.33 -2.45
CA ALA A 76 -4.66 -10.78 -3.06
C ALA A 76 -3.57 -11.03 -2.00
N LEU A 77 -3.28 -10.05 -1.15
CA LEU A 77 -2.26 -10.18 -0.09
C LEU A 77 -2.59 -11.30 0.89
N LEU A 78 -3.86 -11.43 1.30
CA LEU A 78 -4.31 -12.48 2.20
C LEU A 78 -4.11 -13.86 1.58
N SER A 79 -4.44 -14.05 0.31
CA SER A 79 -4.21 -15.30 -0.41
C SER A 79 -2.72 -15.69 -0.40
N PHE A 80 -1.82 -14.72 -0.67
CA PHE A 80 -0.38 -14.94 -0.60
C PHE A 80 0.12 -15.20 0.83
N LEU A 81 -0.43 -14.51 1.83
CA LEU A 81 -0.07 -14.70 3.24
C LEU A 81 -0.54 -16.06 3.78
N LEU A 82 -1.74 -16.52 3.39
CA LEU A 82 -2.23 -17.85 3.73
C LEU A 82 -1.38 -18.94 3.08
N PHE A 83 -0.96 -18.73 1.82
CA PHE A 83 -0.02 -19.62 1.16
C PHE A 83 1.35 -19.63 1.84
N ALA A 84 1.92 -18.46 2.15
CA ALA A 84 3.19 -18.34 2.87
C ALA A 84 3.11 -18.95 4.28
N GLY A 85 1.97 -18.77 4.96
CA GLY A 85 1.67 -19.41 6.24
C GLY A 85 1.63 -20.92 6.11
N ALA A 86 0.97 -21.46 5.09
CA ALA A 86 0.92 -22.90 4.81
C ALA A 86 2.29 -23.49 4.44
N LEU A 87 3.19 -22.73 3.81
CA LEU A 87 4.58 -23.13 3.55
C LEU A 87 5.48 -23.07 4.79
N HIS A 88 5.22 -22.15 5.73
CA HIS A 88 5.91 -22.09 7.03
C HIS A 88 5.37 -23.13 8.03
N VAL A 89 4.17 -23.65 7.81
CA VAL A 89 3.64 -24.80 8.56
C VAL A 89 4.52 -25.99 8.23
N ASP A 90 5.16 -26.52 9.27
CA ASP A 90 6.00 -27.69 9.17
C ASP A 90 5.12 -28.91 8.82
N LEU A 91 4.94 -29.16 7.52
CA LEU A 91 4.15 -30.29 7.01
C LEU A 91 4.68 -31.62 7.57
N THR A 92 5.99 -31.68 7.87
CA THR A 92 6.67 -32.81 8.50
C THR A 92 6.23 -33.03 9.95
N PHE A 93 5.91 -31.98 10.71
CA PHE A 93 5.35 -32.09 12.06
C PHE A 93 3.89 -32.57 12.04
N LEU A 94 3.10 -32.15 11.06
CA LEU A 94 1.70 -32.58 10.93
C LEU A 94 1.57 -34.05 10.47
N LEU A 95 2.40 -34.50 9.54
CA LEU A 95 2.39 -35.87 9.02
C LEU A 95 2.89 -36.93 10.02
N ARG A 96 3.64 -36.54 11.06
CA ARG A 96 4.10 -37.45 12.13
C ARG A 96 3.08 -37.64 13.25
N ARG A 97 1.96 -36.91 13.24
CA ARG A 97 0.95 -36.90 14.31
C ARG A 97 -0.39 -37.50 13.90
N GLY A 98 -0.50 -38.04 12.69
CA GLY A 98 -1.60 -38.89 12.21
C GLY A 98 -1.07 -40.26 11.81
#